data_AF-A0AAN9IHW3-F1
#
_entry.id   AF-A0AAN9IHW3-F1
#
_cell.length_a   1.000
_cell.length_b   1.000
_cell.length_c   1.000
_cell.angle_alpha   90.00
_cell.angle_beta   90.00
_cell.angle_gamma   90.00
#
_symmetry.space_group_name_H-M   'P 1'
#
loop_
_entity.id
_entity.type
_entity.pdbx_description
1 polymer ?
#
loop_
_entity_poly.entity_id
_entity_poly.type
_entity_poly.pdbx_seq_one_letter_code
_entity_poly.pdbx_strand_id
1 'polypeptide(L)'
;MQERQRKKLMILYATQTGNALDAAERLAHQADRRACPVTLLSIHQYDPSMLSLEEAVIFVVSTTGQGDTPDSMKVFWKFLLQRNLSNSWLKGVLYAVFGLGDSGYPKYSFVAKKLDKRLMDLGGTAIVERGLGDDQHSSGYEGSLDPWMSSLWRMLNTIKPEFFPNGLDVVIQDTVLIDQPKVQITYHNIENVESHISTASDLTCLNIQIGSARSVHPGKSSSDGSRPDCFLKMVKNHPLTRLNHGRDVRHFEFEFVSHAIEYDVGDVLEILRGQDLAAVDSFIRCCNLDPDSFISVNPRELDDCSAHGSKVPVKLKTFVELTMDVASASP
;
A
#
# COMPACT_ATOMS: atom_id res chain seq x y z
N MET A 1 0.65 35.88 18.07
CA MET A 1 0.31 35.51 16.68
C MET A 1 -0.09 34.05 16.71
N GLN A 2 -1.37 33.73 16.49
CA GLN A 2 -1.81 32.35 16.33
C GLN A 2 -1.27 31.85 14.98
N GLU A 3 -0.45 30.80 14.99
CA GLU A 3 -0.18 30.02 13.77
C GLU A 3 -1.54 29.59 13.21
N ARG A 4 -1.89 30.11 12.02
CA ARG A 4 -2.99 29.51 11.24
C ARG A 4 -2.56 28.09 10.95
N GLN A 5 -3.17 27.13 11.64
CA GLN A 5 -3.01 25.71 11.38
C GLN A 5 -3.29 25.49 9.89
N ARG A 6 -2.26 25.14 9.11
CA ARG A 6 -2.41 24.93 7.67
C ARG A 6 -3.40 23.78 7.48
N LYS A 7 -4.48 24.04 6.73
CA LYS A 7 -5.48 23.03 6.40
C LYS A 7 -4.80 21.92 5.60
N LYS A 8 -4.97 20.67 6.06
CA LYS A 8 -4.38 19.49 5.42
C LYS A 8 -5.43 18.85 4.52
N LEU A 9 -5.02 18.45 3.32
CA LEU A 9 -5.82 17.65 2.41
C LEU A 9 -5.82 16.19 2.89
N MET A 10 -6.99 15.60 3.07
CA MET A 10 -7.11 14.22 3.50
C MET A 10 -7.08 13.28 2.30
N ILE A 11 -6.21 12.27 2.32
CA ILE A 11 -6.18 11.17 1.35
C ILE A 11 -6.43 9.86 2.08
N LEU A 12 -7.52 9.19 1.73
CA LEU A 12 -7.95 7.93 2.31
C LEU A 12 -7.81 6.82 1.28
N TYR A 13 -7.13 5.73 1.63
CA TYR A 13 -7.00 4.57 0.74
C TYR A 13 -7.62 3.30 1.32
N ALA A 14 -8.14 2.45 0.43
CA ALA A 14 -8.51 1.08 0.74
C ALA A 14 -7.92 0.14 -0.30
N THR A 15 -6.97 -0.67 0.15
CA THR A 15 -6.22 -1.62 -0.67
C THR A 15 -6.43 -3.05 -0.17
N GLN A 16 -6.27 -4.02 -1.08
CA GLN A 16 -6.20 -5.45 -0.76
C GLN A 16 -4.77 -5.98 -0.91
N THR A 17 -4.10 -5.60 -1.99
CA THR A 17 -2.79 -6.15 -2.42
C THR A 17 -1.67 -5.11 -2.55
N GLY A 18 -1.95 -3.82 -2.36
CA GLY A 18 -0.93 -2.75 -2.44
C GLY A 18 -1.32 -1.61 -3.36
N ASN A 19 -1.79 -1.88 -4.59
CA ASN A 19 -1.92 -0.88 -5.66
C ASN A 19 -2.66 0.42 -5.28
N ALA A 20 -3.73 0.36 -4.47
CA ALA A 20 -4.44 1.58 -4.06
C ALA A 20 -3.64 2.43 -3.05
N LEU A 21 -2.79 1.80 -2.23
CA LEU A 21 -1.82 2.52 -1.40
C LEU A 21 -0.78 3.20 -2.29
N ASP A 22 -0.19 2.49 -3.26
CA ASP A 22 0.84 3.06 -4.15
C ASP A 22 0.30 4.29 -4.91
N ALA A 23 -0.90 4.19 -5.47
CA ALA A 23 -1.58 5.32 -6.12
C ALA A 23 -1.87 6.48 -5.14
N ALA A 24 -2.22 6.19 -3.89
CA ALA A 24 -2.47 7.20 -2.86
C ALA A 24 -1.17 7.87 -2.37
N GLU A 25 -0.08 7.12 -2.25
CA GLU A 25 1.25 7.66 -1.94
C GLU A 25 1.75 8.57 -3.07
N ARG A 26 1.53 8.17 -4.33
CA ARG A 26 1.85 9.01 -5.48
C ARG A 26 1.08 10.33 -5.46
N LEU A 27 -0.20 10.31 -5.10
CA LEU A 27 -1.00 11.53 -4.89
C LEU A 27 -0.44 12.40 -3.76
N ALA A 28 -0.07 11.80 -2.63
CA ALA A 28 0.52 12.51 -1.50
C ALA A 28 1.84 13.18 -1.89
N HIS A 29 2.77 12.46 -2.52
CA HIS A 29 4.04 13.03 -3.00
C HIS A 29 3.81 14.17 -4.00
N GLN A 30 2.84 14.05 -4.90
CA GLN A 30 2.50 15.13 -5.84
C GLN A 30 1.92 16.36 -5.12
N ALA A 31 1.15 16.18 -4.06
CA ALA A 31 0.65 17.30 -3.25
C ALA A 31 1.77 17.97 -2.45
N ASP A 32 2.65 17.19 -1.83
CA ASP A 32 3.81 17.68 -1.07
C ASP A 32 4.73 18.51 -1.96
N ARG A 33 5.02 18.04 -3.19
CA ARG A 33 5.76 18.79 -4.21
C ARG A 33 5.15 20.13 -4.58
N ARG A 34 3.84 20.32 -4.36
CA ARG A 34 3.09 21.57 -4.58
C ARG A 34 2.89 22.38 -3.29
N ALA A 35 3.62 22.02 -2.22
CA ALA A 35 3.49 22.60 -0.89
C ALA A 35 2.05 22.54 -0.32
N CYS A 36 1.29 21.51 -0.72
CA CYS A 36 -0.04 21.21 -0.20
C CYS A 36 0.10 20.16 0.92
N PRO A 37 -0.11 20.52 2.20
CA PRO A 37 0.02 19.58 3.30
C PRO A 37 -1.02 18.47 3.19
N VAL A 38 -0.59 17.21 3.24
CA VAL A 38 -1.46 16.04 3.16
C VAL A 38 -1.45 15.22 4.45
N THR A 39 -2.61 14.64 4.77
CA THR A 39 -2.72 13.51 5.70
C THR A 39 -3.12 12.28 4.88
N LEU A 40 -2.25 11.26 4.83
CA LEU A 40 -2.52 10.00 4.13
C LEU A 40 -2.83 8.91 5.16
N LEU A 41 -4.01 8.30 5.09
CA LEU A 41 -4.44 7.28 6.05
C LEU A 41 -5.15 6.10 5.37
N SER A 42 -4.98 4.91 5.95
CA SER A 42 -5.82 3.75 5.62
C SER A 42 -7.25 4.02 6.09
N ILE A 43 -8.24 3.72 5.26
CA ILE A 43 -9.65 3.82 5.63
C ILE A 43 -9.97 2.96 6.87
N HIS A 44 -9.23 1.87 7.09
CA HIS A 44 -9.40 1.02 8.27
C HIS A 44 -9.11 1.74 9.59
N GLN A 45 -8.17 2.69 9.58
CA GLN A 45 -7.74 3.44 10.76
C GLN A 45 -8.47 4.79 10.90
N TYR A 46 -9.25 5.19 9.89
CA TYR A 46 -9.98 6.45 9.88
C TYR A 46 -11.32 6.32 10.59
N ASP A 47 -11.64 7.27 11.50
CA ASP A 47 -12.96 7.37 12.11
C ASP A 47 -13.96 7.97 11.10
N PRO A 48 -14.95 7.19 10.60
CA PRO A 48 -15.91 7.68 9.62
C PRO A 48 -16.74 8.88 10.10
N SER A 49 -16.90 9.07 11.41
CA SER A 49 -17.67 10.18 11.97
C SER A 49 -17.03 11.55 11.73
N MET A 50 -15.71 11.58 11.54
CA MET A 50 -14.95 12.80 11.27
C MET A 50 -15.12 13.29 9.83
N LEU A 51 -15.67 12.48 8.93
CA LEU A 51 -15.76 12.81 7.50
C LEU A 51 -16.53 14.10 7.21
N SER A 52 -17.56 14.43 8.02
CA SER A 52 -18.34 15.66 7.86
C SER A 52 -17.58 16.93 8.27
N LEU A 53 -16.45 16.79 8.98
CA LEU A 53 -15.61 17.90 9.42
C LEU A 53 -14.50 18.24 8.42
N GLU A 54 -14.25 17.35 7.46
CA GLU A 54 -13.21 17.53 6.45
C GLU A 54 -13.63 18.58 5.42
N GLU A 55 -12.69 19.40 4.97
CA GLU A 55 -12.97 20.35 3.88
C GLU A 55 -12.83 19.71 2.49
N ALA A 56 -11.83 18.82 2.33
CA ALA A 56 -11.55 18.12 1.09
C ALA A 56 -10.96 16.72 1.38
N VAL A 57 -11.52 15.68 0.76
CA VAL A 57 -11.08 14.29 0.94
C VAL A 57 -10.94 13.58 -0.41
N ILE A 58 -9.80 12.94 -0.64
CA ILE A 58 -9.55 12.10 -1.81
C ILE A 58 -9.61 10.64 -1.39
N PHE A 59 -10.40 9.83 -2.09
CA PHE A 59 -10.52 8.41 -1.87
C PHE A 59 -9.82 7.64 -2.98
N VAL A 60 -8.96 6.69 -2.62
CA VAL A 60 -8.32 5.75 -3.55
C VAL A 60 -8.69 4.33 -3.14
N VAL A 61 -9.58 3.68 -3.90
CA VAL A 61 -10.20 2.42 -3.46
C VAL A 61 -10.11 1.32 -4.50
N SER A 62 -9.64 0.14 -4.09
CA SER A 62 -9.71 -1.07 -4.93
C SER A 62 -11.11 -1.69 -4.92
N THR A 63 -11.43 -2.47 -5.95
CA THR A 63 -12.57 -3.39 -5.96
C THR A 63 -12.05 -4.83 -5.84
N THR A 64 -12.65 -5.65 -4.98
CA THR A 64 -12.23 -7.04 -4.75
C THR A 64 -13.32 -8.04 -5.12
N GLY A 65 -12.93 -9.29 -5.35
CA GLY A 65 -13.83 -10.42 -5.53
C GLY A 65 -14.93 -10.15 -6.57
N GLN A 66 -16.19 -10.27 -6.15
CA GLN A 66 -17.36 -10.06 -7.00
C GLN A 66 -17.92 -8.65 -6.85
N GLY A 67 -17.05 -7.64 -6.95
CA GLY A 67 -17.41 -6.22 -6.83
C GLY A 67 -17.62 -5.74 -5.39
N ASP A 68 -16.92 -6.35 -4.45
CA ASP A 68 -16.99 -6.05 -3.02
C ASP A 68 -15.86 -5.10 -2.61
N THR A 69 -16.04 -4.46 -1.44
CA THR A 69 -15.03 -3.59 -0.87
C THR A 69 -13.83 -4.40 -0.36
N PRO A 70 -12.60 -3.84 -0.39
CA PRO A 70 -11.49 -4.41 0.35
C PRO A 70 -11.84 -4.59 1.83
N ASP A 71 -11.20 -5.55 2.50
CA ASP A 71 -11.48 -5.84 3.92
C ASP A 71 -11.28 -4.60 4.80
N SER A 72 -10.25 -3.81 4.49
CA SER A 72 -9.89 -2.56 5.15
C SER A 72 -10.99 -1.49 5.12
N MET A 73 -11.92 -1.55 4.15
CA MET A 73 -13.00 -0.57 3.99
C MET A 73 -14.33 -1.02 4.61
N LYS A 74 -14.48 -2.29 5.01
CA LYS A 74 -15.79 -2.86 5.40
C LYS A 74 -16.48 -2.07 6.51
N VAL A 75 -15.75 -1.62 7.53
CA VAL A 75 -16.30 -0.85 8.67
C VAL A 75 -16.79 0.52 8.20
N PHE A 76 -15.93 1.25 7.48
CA PHE A 76 -16.26 2.56 6.90
C PHE A 76 -17.46 2.47 5.94
N TRP A 77 -17.50 1.45 5.09
CA TRP A 77 -18.61 1.25 4.15
C TRP A 77 -19.94 1.00 4.86
N LYS A 78 -19.94 0.16 5.91
CA LYS A 78 -21.14 -0.05 6.75
C LYS A 78 -21.60 1.23 7.42
N PHE A 79 -20.68 2.07 7.90
CA PHE A 79 -21.01 3.37 8.49
C PHE A 79 -21.70 4.28 7.47
N LEU A 80 -21.13 4.44 6.26
CA LEU A 80 -21.73 5.28 5.23
C LEU A 80 -23.13 4.81 4.81
N LEU A 81 -23.46 3.53 4.95
CA LEU A 81 -24.78 2.99 4.60
C LEU A 81 -25.84 3.13 5.71
N GLN A 82 -25.50 3.71 6.86
CA GLN A 82 -26.49 3.90 7.93
C GLN A 82 -27.63 4.83 7.52
N ARG A 83 -28.86 4.49 7.92
CA ARG A 83 -30.09 5.22 7.54
C ARG A 83 -30.31 6.54 8.29
N ASN A 84 -29.61 6.73 9.41
CA ASN A 84 -29.65 7.94 10.23
C ASN A 84 -28.79 9.08 9.65
N LEU A 85 -27.94 8.81 8.65
CA LEU A 85 -27.18 9.84 7.97
C LEU A 85 -28.10 10.65 7.05
N SER A 86 -28.21 11.95 7.32
CA SER A 86 -28.96 12.90 6.50
C SER A 86 -28.36 12.99 5.08
N ASN A 87 -29.21 13.30 4.09
CA ASN A 87 -28.78 13.62 2.72
C ASN A 87 -27.97 14.93 2.62
N SER A 88 -27.83 15.67 3.71
CA SER A 88 -27.01 16.88 3.83
C SER A 88 -25.82 16.69 4.77
N TRP A 89 -25.52 15.46 5.19
CA TRP A 89 -24.50 15.18 6.21
C TRP A 89 -23.09 15.60 5.77
N LEU A 90 -22.78 15.50 4.48
CA LEU A 90 -21.52 15.93 3.87
C LEU A 90 -21.63 17.29 3.18
N LYS A 91 -22.63 18.11 3.54
CA LYS A 91 -22.78 19.43 2.94
C LYS A 91 -21.56 20.30 3.24
N GLY A 92 -20.88 20.74 2.18
CA GLY A 92 -19.67 21.56 2.26
C GLY A 92 -18.37 20.75 2.19
N VAL A 93 -18.43 19.42 2.25
CA VAL A 93 -17.28 18.53 2.06
C VAL A 93 -17.04 18.36 0.57
N LEU A 94 -15.84 18.69 0.13
CA LEU A 94 -15.36 18.39 -1.22
C LEU A 94 -14.78 16.98 -1.25
N TYR A 95 -15.06 16.21 -2.29
CA TYR A 95 -14.49 14.86 -2.41
C TYR A 95 -14.03 14.53 -3.83
N ALA A 96 -13.09 13.61 -3.96
CA ALA A 96 -12.73 12.98 -5.23
C ALA A 96 -12.55 11.48 -5.02
N VAL A 97 -12.91 10.66 -6.01
CA VAL A 97 -12.77 9.21 -5.93
C VAL A 97 -11.97 8.70 -7.12
N PHE A 98 -10.90 7.96 -6.85
CA PHE A 98 -10.19 7.13 -7.82
C PHE A 98 -10.39 5.66 -7.48
N GLY A 99 -10.94 4.90 -8.42
CA GLY A 99 -11.17 3.47 -8.28
C GLY A 99 -10.13 2.66 -9.01
N LEU A 100 -9.53 1.67 -8.35
CA LEU A 100 -8.74 0.63 -9.00
C LEU A 100 -9.63 -0.59 -9.26
N GLY A 101 -9.67 -1.04 -10.50
CA GLY A 101 -10.41 -2.23 -10.90
C GLY A 101 -9.89 -2.80 -12.22
N ASP A 102 -10.58 -3.81 -12.71
CA ASP A 102 -10.21 -4.57 -13.91
C ASP A 102 -11.47 -4.75 -14.77
N SER A 103 -11.44 -4.27 -16.02
CA SER A 103 -12.57 -4.32 -16.95
C SER A 103 -12.89 -5.71 -17.48
N GLY A 104 -11.99 -6.68 -17.28
CA GLY A 104 -12.24 -8.10 -17.48
C GLY A 104 -13.24 -8.70 -16.48
N TYR A 105 -13.53 -8.00 -15.38
CA TYR A 105 -14.56 -8.39 -14.42
C TYR A 105 -15.90 -7.68 -14.69
N PRO A 106 -17.04 -8.38 -14.59
CA PRO A 106 -18.37 -7.78 -14.83
C PRO A 106 -18.67 -6.56 -13.94
N LYS A 107 -18.12 -6.53 -12.72
CA LYS A 107 -18.28 -5.44 -11.75
C LYS A 107 -17.05 -4.53 -11.71
N TYR A 108 -16.61 -4.09 -12.88
CA TYR A 108 -15.50 -3.16 -13.06
C TYR A 108 -15.63 -1.90 -12.18
N SER A 109 -14.64 -1.68 -11.30
CA SER A 109 -14.52 -0.53 -10.37
C SER A 109 -15.80 -0.20 -9.61
N PHE A 110 -16.55 -1.25 -9.23
CA PHE A 110 -17.89 -1.10 -8.67
C PHE A 110 -17.90 -0.43 -7.29
N VAL A 111 -16.85 -0.62 -6.49
CA VAL A 111 -16.72 0.02 -5.17
C VAL A 111 -16.59 1.52 -5.31
N ALA A 112 -15.73 2.01 -6.20
CA ALA A 112 -15.57 3.43 -6.46
C ALA A 112 -16.86 4.08 -6.99
N LYS A 113 -17.56 3.41 -7.92
CA LYS A 113 -18.85 3.87 -8.43
C LYS A 113 -19.91 3.99 -7.34
N LYS A 114 -19.97 3.01 -6.44
CA LYS A 114 -20.88 3.03 -5.28
C LYS A 114 -20.51 4.10 -4.26
N LEU A 115 -19.22 4.24 -3.96
CA LEU A 115 -18.71 5.22 -3.01
C LEU A 115 -19.02 6.64 -3.47
N ASP A 116 -18.64 6.97 -4.71
CA ASP A 116 -18.90 8.27 -5.32
C ASP A 116 -20.39 8.61 -5.30
N LYS A 117 -21.25 7.68 -5.73
CA LYS A 117 -22.70 7.85 -5.64
C LYS A 117 -23.17 8.11 -4.21
N ARG A 118 -22.66 7.36 -3.23
CA ARG A 118 -23.09 7.50 -1.83
C ARG A 118 -22.64 8.83 -1.23
N LEU A 119 -21.43 9.31 -1.53
CA LEU A 119 -20.93 10.60 -1.09
C LEU A 119 -21.79 11.75 -1.66
N MET A 120 -22.16 11.66 -2.94
CA MET A 120 -23.11 12.58 -3.57
C MET A 120 -24.49 12.54 -2.90
N ASP A 121 -25.05 11.36 -2.66
CA ASP A 121 -26.37 11.17 -2.03
C ASP A 121 -26.38 11.71 -0.57
N LEU A 122 -25.22 11.85 0.08
CA LEU A 122 -25.04 12.44 1.41
C LEU A 122 -24.75 13.95 1.38
N GLY A 123 -24.75 14.58 0.21
CA GLY A 123 -24.61 16.03 0.04
C GLY A 123 -23.17 16.51 -0.18
N GLY A 124 -22.22 15.60 -0.38
CA GLY A 124 -20.84 15.93 -0.73
C GLY A 124 -20.76 16.50 -2.15
N THR A 125 -19.74 17.33 -2.40
CA THR A 125 -19.51 17.95 -3.71
C THR A 125 -18.27 17.35 -4.37
N ALA A 126 -18.43 16.72 -5.54
CA ALA A 126 -17.31 16.15 -6.27
C ALA A 126 -16.39 17.26 -6.82
N ILE A 127 -15.08 17.13 -6.57
CA ILE A 127 -14.05 18.02 -7.11
C ILE A 127 -13.89 17.72 -8.61
N VAL A 128 -13.78 16.45 -8.97
CA VAL A 128 -13.68 15.98 -10.36
C VAL A 128 -14.55 14.74 -10.53
N GLU A 129 -14.84 14.39 -11.78
CA GLU A 129 -15.46 13.10 -12.09
C GLU A 129 -14.61 11.95 -11.54
N ARG A 130 -15.26 10.88 -11.04
CA ARG A 130 -14.58 9.69 -10.52
C ARG A 130 -13.63 9.11 -11.57
N GLY A 131 -12.40 8.83 -11.16
CA GLY A 131 -11.42 8.12 -11.98
C GLY A 131 -11.63 6.62 -11.87
N LEU A 132 -11.50 5.92 -12.99
CA LEU A 132 -11.60 4.46 -13.06
C LEU A 132 -10.29 3.93 -13.68
N GLY A 133 -9.36 3.50 -12.83
CA GLY A 133 -8.19 2.73 -13.22
C GLY A 133 -8.61 1.35 -13.72
N ASP A 134 -7.98 0.90 -14.80
CA ASP A 134 -8.22 -0.40 -15.42
C ASP A 134 -6.91 -1.19 -15.52
N ASP A 135 -6.86 -2.35 -14.85
CA ASP A 135 -5.71 -3.25 -14.88
C ASP A 135 -5.50 -3.91 -16.26
N GLN A 136 -6.53 -3.94 -17.12
CA GLN A 136 -6.43 -4.44 -18.50
C GLN A 136 -5.81 -3.42 -19.46
N HIS A 137 -5.64 -2.17 -19.03
CA HIS A 137 -5.03 -1.14 -19.86
C HIS A 137 -3.52 -1.42 -20.05
N SER A 138 -2.94 -1.06 -21.20
CA SER A 138 -1.53 -1.34 -21.51
C SER A 138 -0.53 -0.69 -20.55
N SER A 139 -0.96 0.39 -19.88
CA SER A 139 -0.21 1.10 -18.84
C SER A 139 -0.76 0.82 -17.45
N GLY A 140 -1.56 -0.23 -17.28
CA GLY A 140 -2.31 -0.52 -16.06
C GLY A 140 -3.22 0.64 -15.63
N TYR A 141 -3.52 0.68 -14.33
CA TYR A 141 -4.36 1.73 -13.75
C TYR A 141 -3.82 3.15 -13.95
N GLU A 142 -2.54 3.30 -14.26
CA GLU A 142 -1.87 4.59 -14.47
C GLU A 142 -2.37 5.33 -15.71
N GLY A 143 -2.81 4.59 -16.73
CA GLY A 143 -3.41 5.18 -17.94
C GLY A 143 -4.60 6.09 -17.63
N SER A 144 -5.35 5.76 -16.58
CA SER A 144 -6.44 6.61 -16.08
C SER A 144 -6.01 7.52 -14.92
N LEU A 145 -5.03 7.12 -14.10
CA LEU A 145 -4.60 7.89 -12.93
C LEU A 145 -3.97 9.22 -13.33
N ASP A 146 -3.05 9.22 -14.29
CA ASP A 146 -2.33 10.42 -14.72
C ASP A 146 -3.22 11.58 -15.22
N PRO A 147 -4.13 11.36 -16.20
CA PRO A 147 -5.05 12.40 -16.65
C PRO A 147 -6.05 12.80 -15.55
N TRP A 148 -6.45 11.86 -14.70
CA TRP A 148 -7.35 12.13 -13.58
C TRP A 148 -6.68 13.02 -12.53
N MET A 149 -5.44 12.71 -12.13
CA MET A 149 -4.64 13.52 -11.21
C MET A 149 -4.45 14.95 -11.73
N SER A 150 -4.11 15.09 -13.01
CA SER A 150 -3.95 16.40 -13.64
C SER A 150 -5.23 17.25 -13.53
N SER A 151 -6.38 16.61 -13.73
CA SER A 151 -7.69 17.25 -13.59
C SER A 151 -8.01 17.59 -12.13
N LEU A 152 -7.71 16.67 -11.20
CA LEU A 152 -7.91 16.83 -9.77
C LEU A 152 -7.17 18.07 -9.25
N TRP A 153 -5.86 18.17 -9.50
CA TRP A 153 -5.06 19.28 -8.98
C TRP A 153 -5.50 20.63 -9.54
N ARG A 154 -5.77 20.68 -10.84
CA ARG A 154 -6.29 21.89 -11.51
C ARG A 154 -7.60 22.37 -10.87
N MET A 155 -8.54 21.45 -10.63
CA MET A 155 -9.84 21.80 -10.11
C MET A 155 -9.78 22.13 -8.61
N LEU A 156 -9.01 21.37 -7.82
CA LEU A 156 -8.81 21.65 -6.41
C LEU A 156 -8.20 23.04 -6.19
N ASN A 157 -7.23 23.46 -7.02
CA ASN A 157 -6.68 24.81 -6.96
C ASN A 157 -7.69 25.90 -7.32
N THR A 158 -8.62 25.59 -8.23
CA THR A 158 -9.68 26.53 -8.64
C THR A 158 -10.71 26.73 -7.53
N ILE A 159 -11.13 25.64 -6.86
CA ILE A 159 -12.16 25.66 -5.82
C ILE A 159 -11.57 26.12 -4.47
N LYS A 160 -10.36 25.67 -4.16
CA LYS A 160 -9.68 25.85 -2.87
C LYS A 160 -8.19 26.22 -3.08
N PRO A 161 -7.91 27.44 -3.56
CA PRO A 161 -6.53 27.91 -3.73
C PRO A 161 -5.75 27.97 -2.40
N GLU A 162 -6.44 27.98 -1.26
CA GLU A 162 -5.85 27.91 0.08
C GLU A 162 -5.00 26.65 0.33
N PHE A 163 -5.23 25.57 -0.42
CA PHE A 163 -4.38 24.37 -0.38
C PHE A 163 -3.06 24.53 -1.14
N PHE A 164 -2.93 25.54 -2.01
CA PHE A 164 -1.76 25.78 -2.85
C PHE A 164 -1.26 27.22 -2.65
N PRO A 165 -0.63 27.53 -1.49
CA PRO A 165 -0.19 28.89 -1.19
C PRO A 165 0.80 29.46 -2.23
N ASN A 166 1.49 28.59 -2.96
CA ASN A 166 2.45 28.95 -3.99
C ASN A 166 1.94 28.69 -5.43
N GLY A 167 0.69 28.26 -5.62
CA GLY A 167 0.12 27.88 -6.91
C GLY A 167 0.53 26.47 -7.39
N LEU A 168 -0.03 26.03 -8.53
CA LEU A 168 0.18 24.69 -9.11
C LEU A 168 1.53 24.52 -9.82
N ASP A 169 2.11 25.62 -10.30
CA ASP A 169 3.30 25.63 -11.16
C ASP A 169 4.60 25.69 -10.38
N VAL A 170 4.54 25.71 -9.04
CA VAL A 170 5.73 25.51 -8.21
C VAL A 170 6.08 24.03 -8.24
N VAL A 171 6.80 23.66 -9.29
CA VAL A 171 7.78 22.60 -9.22
C VAL A 171 8.92 23.20 -8.40
N ILE A 172 9.13 22.73 -7.17
CA ILE A 172 10.33 23.08 -6.41
C ILE A 172 11.53 22.77 -7.32
N GLN A 173 12.19 23.82 -7.84
CA GLN A 173 13.22 23.70 -8.88
C GLN A 173 14.53 23.12 -8.36
N ASP A 174 14.63 22.86 -7.06
CA ASP A 174 15.81 22.28 -6.46
C ASP A 174 15.73 20.75 -6.43
N THR A 175 16.60 20.15 -7.23
CA THR A 175 17.13 18.78 -7.13
C THR A 175 17.71 18.41 -5.75
N VAL A 176 17.53 19.25 -4.72
CA VAL A 176 18.09 19.09 -3.36
C VAL A 176 17.12 18.40 -2.40
N LEU A 177 15.86 18.20 -2.77
CA LEU A 177 14.89 17.46 -1.97
C LEU A 177 14.32 16.29 -2.77
N ILE A 178 15.07 15.18 -2.81
CA ILE A 178 14.38 13.89 -2.65
C ILE A 178 13.55 14.07 -1.37
N ASP A 179 12.24 13.83 -1.44
CA ASP A 179 11.36 13.86 -0.26
C ASP A 179 12.07 13.14 0.89
N GLN A 180 12.05 13.70 2.10
CA GLN A 180 12.74 13.07 3.23
C GLN A 180 12.25 11.62 3.32
N PRO A 181 13.14 10.61 3.19
CA PRO A 181 12.68 9.24 3.10
C PRO A 181 11.88 8.88 4.33
N LYS A 182 10.71 8.23 4.13
CA LYS A 182 9.82 7.76 5.20
C LYS A 182 10.52 6.79 6.14
N VAL A 183 11.60 6.17 5.65
CA VAL A 183 12.42 5.21 6.37
C VAL A 183 13.84 5.71 6.51
N GLN A 184 14.45 5.39 7.65
CA GLN A 184 15.87 5.55 7.91
C GLN A 184 16.53 4.18 7.90
N ILE A 185 17.63 4.06 7.16
CA ILE A 185 18.44 2.84 7.09
C ILE A 185 19.69 3.06 7.94
N THR A 186 19.94 2.15 8.89
CA THR A 186 21.14 2.13 9.72
C THR A 186 21.99 0.91 9.36
N TYR A 187 23.27 1.13 9.04
CA TYR A 187 24.25 0.08 8.74
C TYR A 187 24.96 -0.38 10.01
N HIS A 188 25.25 -1.68 10.11
CA HIS A 188 25.88 -2.31 11.27
C HIS A 188 27.17 -3.05 10.90
N ASN A 189 28.15 -3.03 11.81
CA ASN A 189 29.40 -3.78 11.67
C ASN A 189 29.21 -5.26 12.01
N ILE A 190 29.83 -6.13 11.21
CA ILE A 190 29.68 -7.60 11.24
C ILE A 190 30.00 -8.20 12.63
N GLU A 191 31.04 -7.68 13.31
CA GLU A 191 31.51 -8.18 14.61
C GLU A 191 30.44 -8.13 15.72
N ASN A 192 29.50 -7.17 15.66
CA ASN A 192 28.43 -7.05 16.65
C ASN A 192 27.25 -8.01 16.37
N VAL A 193 27.08 -8.47 15.12
CA VAL A 193 25.87 -9.19 14.68
C VAL A 193 25.99 -10.71 14.88
N GLU A 194 27.18 -11.29 14.73
CA GLU A 194 27.40 -12.75 14.88
C GLU A 194 27.08 -13.26 16.30
N SER A 195 27.17 -12.39 17.31
CA SER A 195 26.82 -12.68 18.69
C SER A 195 25.30 -12.90 18.91
N HIS A 196 24.46 -12.34 18.04
CA HIS A 196 22.99 -12.39 18.17
C HIS A 196 22.33 -13.52 17.37
N ILE A 197 23.02 -14.10 16.37
CA ILE A 197 22.44 -15.10 15.44
C ILE A 197 22.85 -16.54 15.80
N SER A 198 24.00 -16.73 16.44
CA SER A 198 24.68 -18.04 16.58
C SER A 198 24.02 -19.11 17.46
N THR A 199 22.82 -18.91 18.01
CA THR A 199 22.18 -19.85 18.95
C THR A 199 20.79 -20.34 18.55
N ALA A 200 20.25 -19.96 17.38
CA ALA A 200 18.89 -20.32 16.95
C ALA A 200 18.88 -21.44 15.89
N SER A 201 17.86 -22.31 15.92
CA SER A 201 17.61 -23.27 14.82
C SER A 201 17.32 -22.55 13.50
N ASP A 202 17.65 -23.17 12.36
CA ASP A 202 17.53 -22.57 11.02
C ASP A 202 16.17 -21.90 10.78
N LEU A 203 15.07 -22.54 11.20
CA LEU A 203 13.71 -22.01 11.06
C LEU A 203 13.42 -20.82 11.99
N THR A 204 14.01 -20.81 13.18
CA THR A 204 13.86 -19.68 14.13
C THR A 204 14.64 -18.47 13.63
N CYS A 205 15.84 -18.69 13.08
CA CYS A 205 16.63 -17.64 12.45
C CYS A 205 15.91 -17.06 11.22
N LEU A 206 15.36 -17.90 10.34
CA LEU A 206 14.60 -17.47 9.16
C LEU A 206 13.34 -16.68 9.55
N ASN A 207 12.64 -17.11 10.60
CA ASN A 207 11.51 -16.39 11.19
C ASN A 207 11.90 -14.96 11.63
N ILE A 208 13.03 -14.84 12.34
CA ILE A 208 13.52 -13.56 12.83
C ILE A 208 13.91 -12.65 11.66
N GLN A 209 14.56 -13.20 10.62
CA GLN A 209 14.97 -12.45 9.43
C GLN A 209 13.77 -11.98 8.62
N ILE A 210 12.79 -12.84 8.36
CA ILE A 210 11.55 -12.48 7.65
C ILE A 210 10.78 -11.42 8.44
N GLY A 211 10.59 -11.63 9.75
CA GLY A 211 9.90 -10.67 10.62
C GLY A 211 10.60 -9.32 10.65
N SER A 212 11.94 -9.31 10.73
CA SER A 212 12.72 -8.07 10.77
C SER A 212 12.68 -7.35 9.42
N ALA A 213 12.86 -8.06 8.31
CA ALA A 213 12.82 -7.50 6.97
C ALA A 213 11.44 -6.94 6.62
N ARG A 214 10.37 -7.66 6.96
CA ARG A 214 8.99 -7.28 6.62
C ARG A 214 8.32 -6.37 7.63
N SER A 215 8.99 -6.01 8.73
CA SER A 215 8.45 -5.15 9.79
C SER A 215 7.97 -3.77 9.34
N VAL A 216 8.34 -3.32 8.14
CA VAL A 216 7.98 -2.00 7.57
C VAL A 216 7.10 -2.15 6.33
N HIS A 217 6.73 -3.37 5.94
CA HIS A 217 5.94 -3.60 4.73
C HIS A 217 4.45 -3.34 5.01
N PRO A 218 3.77 -2.47 4.24
CA PRO A 218 2.36 -2.14 4.46
C PRO A 218 1.37 -3.23 3.95
N GLY A 219 1.86 -4.44 3.66
CA GLY A 219 1.05 -5.52 3.11
C GLY A 219 0.11 -6.13 4.17
N LYS A 220 -0.87 -6.93 3.73
CA LYS A 220 -1.75 -7.66 4.64
C LYS A 220 -0.91 -8.46 5.64
N SER A 221 -1.05 -8.11 6.91
CA SER A 221 -0.42 -8.81 8.01
C SER A 221 -1.35 -9.89 8.53
N SER A 222 -0.75 -11.00 8.98
CA SER A 222 -1.37 -11.88 9.97
C SER A 222 -1.78 -11.10 11.22
N SER A 223 -2.49 -11.75 12.14
CA SER A 223 -2.93 -11.14 13.41
C SER A 223 -1.79 -10.55 14.28
N ASP A 224 -0.52 -10.88 13.99
CA ASP A 224 0.68 -10.43 14.73
C ASP A 224 1.65 -9.56 13.89
N GLY A 225 1.20 -8.99 12.77
CA GLY A 225 1.77 -7.76 12.23
C GLY A 225 3.09 -7.83 11.42
N SER A 226 3.81 -8.96 11.35
CA SER A 226 5.10 -9.00 10.60
C SER A 226 5.62 -10.37 10.14
N ARG A 227 4.94 -11.47 10.49
CA ARG A 227 5.45 -12.84 10.27
C ARG A 227 4.44 -13.70 9.51
N PRO A 228 4.91 -14.66 8.69
CA PRO A 228 4.03 -15.66 8.10
C PRO A 228 3.36 -16.48 9.21
N ASP A 229 2.10 -16.85 9.01
CA ASP A 229 1.33 -17.64 9.98
C ASP A 229 1.94 -19.01 10.25
N CYS A 230 2.58 -19.61 9.24
CA CYS A 230 3.33 -20.86 9.39
C CYS A 230 4.42 -21.02 8.33
N PHE A 231 5.31 -21.98 8.57
CA PHE A 231 6.22 -22.53 7.55
C PHE A 231 5.70 -23.87 7.09
N LEU A 232 5.61 -24.01 5.78
CA LEU A 232 5.15 -25.21 5.10
C LEU A 232 6.30 -25.83 4.32
N LYS A 233 6.45 -27.16 4.43
CA LYS A 233 7.37 -27.93 3.61
C LYS A 233 6.63 -28.41 2.36
N MET A 234 7.12 -28.03 1.19
CA MET A 234 6.61 -28.59 -0.06
C MET A 234 7.02 -30.06 -0.16
N VAL A 235 6.05 -30.97 -0.12
CA VAL A 235 6.26 -32.42 -0.20
C VAL A 235 6.05 -32.97 -1.62
N LYS A 236 5.30 -32.24 -2.45
CA LYS A 236 5.08 -32.62 -3.85
C LYS A 236 5.07 -31.39 -4.75
N ASN A 237 5.64 -31.57 -5.93
CA ASN A 237 5.61 -30.62 -7.04
C ASN A 237 5.44 -31.42 -8.33
N HIS A 238 4.22 -31.44 -8.87
CA HIS A 238 3.86 -32.26 -10.01
C HIS A 238 3.35 -31.40 -11.17
N PRO A 239 3.94 -31.47 -12.37
CA PRO A 239 3.42 -30.77 -13.54
C PRO A 239 2.09 -31.39 -13.99
N LEU A 240 1.05 -30.57 -14.10
CA LEU A 240 -0.27 -30.94 -14.63
C LEU A 240 -0.32 -30.78 -16.16
N THR A 241 0.54 -29.95 -16.72
CA THR A 241 0.68 -29.72 -18.17
C THR A 241 1.74 -30.63 -18.80
N ARG A 242 1.56 -30.94 -20.08
CA ARG A 242 2.54 -31.70 -20.88
C ARG A 242 3.79 -30.85 -21.15
N LEU A 243 4.94 -31.51 -21.28
CA LEU A 243 6.28 -30.90 -21.44
C LEU A 243 6.42 -29.87 -22.59
N ASN A 244 5.57 -29.94 -23.62
CA ASN A 244 5.64 -29.05 -24.80
C ASN A 244 4.45 -28.09 -24.90
N HIS A 245 3.71 -27.90 -23.82
CA HIS A 245 2.62 -26.93 -23.77
C HIS A 245 3.17 -25.55 -23.41
N GLY A 246 2.68 -24.48 -24.04
CA GLY A 246 3.18 -23.11 -23.81
C GLY A 246 2.87 -22.51 -22.42
N ARG A 247 2.30 -23.31 -21.51
CA ARG A 247 2.00 -22.94 -20.12
C ARG A 247 2.43 -24.09 -19.22
N ASP A 248 3.11 -23.74 -18.12
CA ASP A 248 3.48 -24.67 -17.04
C ASP A 248 2.50 -24.51 -15.87
N VAL A 249 1.63 -25.49 -15.67
CA VAL A 249 0.69 -25.54 -14.55
C VAL A 249 1.11 -26.69 -13.63
N ARG A 250 1.22 -26.42 -12.33
CA ARG A 250 1.75 -27.37 -11.34
C ARG A 250 0.80 -27.58 -10.17
N HIS A 251 0.83 -28.78 -9.62
CA HIS A 251 0.19 -29.19 -8.38
C HIS A 251 1.23 -29.25 -7.27
N PHE A 252 0.98 -28.53 -6.18
CA PHE A 252 1.83 -28.51 -5.00
C PHE A 252 1.11 -29.13 -3.81
N GLU A 253 1.83 -29.93 -3.02
CA GLU A 253 1.35 -30.41 -1.71
C GLU A 253 2.31 -29.92 -0.63
N PHE A 254 1.74 -29.48 0.48
CA PHE A 254 2.46 -28.87 1.59
C PHE A 254 2.17 -29.61 2.89
N GLU A 255 3.19 -29.75 3.73
CA GLU A 255 3.11 -30.33 5.06
C GLU A 255 3.52 -29.28 6.11
N PHE A 256 2.82 -29.24 7.24
CA PHE A 256 3.13 -28.32 8.33
C PHE A 256 4.45 -28.70 8.99
N VAL A 257 5.34 -27.71 9.17
CA VAL A 257 6.65 -27.94 9.81
C VAL A 257 6.59 -27.78 11.33
N SER A 258 5.69 -26.92 11.82
CA SER A 258 5.58 -26.59 13.24
C SER A 258 4.15 -26.77 13.76
N HIS A 259 3.23 -25.89 13.37
CA HIS A 259 1.85 -25.88 13.83
C HIS A 259 0.90 -26.03 12.65
N ALA A 260 -0.12 -26.86 12.83
CA ALA A 260 -1.21 -26.99 11.86
C ALA A 260 -2.10 -25.74 11.94
N ILE A 261 -2.42 -25.18 10.77
CA ILE A 261 -3.44 -24.14 10.63
C ILE A 261 -4.72 -24.83 10.18
N GLU A 262 -5.84 -24.47 10.81
CA GLU A 262 -7.17 -24.90 10.39
C GLU A 262 -7.56 -24.15 9.11
N TYR A 263 -8.05 -24.89 8.11
CA TYR A 263 -8.57 -24.33 6.87
C TYR A 263 -9.74 -25.18 6.37
N ASP A 264 -10.66 -24.53 5.68
CA ASP A 264 -11.80 -25.16 5.01
C ASP A 264 -11.58 -25.26 3.50
N VAL A 265 -12.32 -26.18 2.88
CA VAL A 265 -12.32 -26.29 1.41
C VAL A 265 -12.87 -25.01 0.80
N GLY A 266 -12.04 -24.33 0.03
CA GLY A 266 -12.37 -23.04 -0.60
C GLY A 266 -11.56 -21.87 -0.03
N ASP A 267 -10.84 -22.08 1.08
CA ASP A 267 -9.91 -21.10 1.60
C ASP A 267 -8.73 -20.87 0.66
N VAL A 268 -8.09 -19.71 0.83
CA VAL A 268 -6.98 -19.26 0.00
C VAL A 268 -5.68 -19.32 0.81
N LEU A 269 -4.68 -20.02 0.26
CA LEU A 269 -3.32 -20.00 0.78
C LEU A 269 -2.54 -18.84 0.14
N GLU A 270 -2.08 -17.90 0.96
CA GLU A 270 -1.16 -16.85 0.54
C GLU A 270 0.29 -17.32 0.76
N ILE A 271 1.12 -17.22 -0.30
CA ILE A 271 2.52 -17.67 -0.26
C ILE A 271 3.42 -16.45 -0.37
N LEU A 272 4.26 -16.26 0.64
CA LEU A 272 5.34 -15.28 0.58
C LEU A 272 6.45 -15.81 -0.33
N ARG A 273 6.69 -15.11 -1.44
CA ARG A 273 7.70 -15.44 -2.45
C ARG A 273 8.99 -14.66 -2.21
N GLY A 274 10.12 -15.32 -2.40
CA GLY A 274 11.40 -14.65 -2.61
C GLY A 274 11.50 -14.14 -4.05
N GLN A 275 12.25 -13.07 -4.26
CA GLN A 275 12.55 -12.57 -5.60
C GLN A 275 13.58 -13.45 -6.33
N ASP A 276 13.58 -13.35 -7.66
CA ASP A 276 14.60 -14.00 -8.47
C ASP A 276 15.99 -13.45 -8.11
N LEU A 277 16.93 -14.36 -7.81
CA LEU A 277 18.26 -13.99 -7.33
C LEU A 277 19.05 -13.19 -8.39
N ALA A 278 18.86 -13.47 -9.68
CA ALA A 278 19.54 -12.73 -10.73
C ALA A 278 19.01 -11.29 -10.85
N ALA A 279 17.70 -11.09 -10.68
CA ALA A 279 17.10 -9.76 -10.58
C ALA A 279 17.60 -8.99 -9.35
N VAL A 280 17.66 -9.63 -8.19
CA VAL A 280 18.21 -9.04 -6.94
C VAL A 280 19.66 -8.63 -7.12
N ASP A 281 20.51 -9.50 -7.67
CA ASP A 281 21.93 -9.21 -7.90
C ASP A 281 22.11 -8.08 -8.92
N SER A 282 21.24 -8.00 -9.93
CA SER A 282 21.24 -6.92 -10.91
C SER A 282 20.85 -5.58 -10.26
N PHE A 283 19.81 -5.57 -9.42
CA PHE A 283 19.38 -4.39 -8.67
C PHE A 283 20.48 -3.86 -7.75
N ILE A 284 21.07 -4.72 -6.91
CA ILE A 284 22.15 -4.36 -5.97
C ILE A 284 23.34 -3.76 -6.72
N ARG A 285 23.70 -4.36 -7.86
CA ARG A 285 24.79 -3.85 -8.72
C ARG A 285 24.46 -2.49 -9.32
N CYS A 286 23.25 -2.31 -9.86
CA CYS A 286 22.80 -1.04 -10.43
C CYS A 286 22.78 0.10 -9.39
N CYS A 287 22.41 -0.21 -8.15
CA CYS A 287 22.39 0.76 -7.06
C CYS A 287 23.74 0.95 -6.34
N ASN A 288 24.79 0.22 -6.75
CA ASN A 288 26.11 0.23 -6.11
C ASN A 288 26.06 -0.01 -4.59
N LEU A 289 25.28 -1.02 -4.19
CA LEU A 289 25.11 -1.43 -2.78
C LEU A 289 25.99 -2.62 -2.43
N ASP A 290 26.38 -2.75 -1.16
CA ASP A 290 27.09 -3.92 -0.65
C ASP A 290 26.09 -5.00 -0.18
N PRO A 291 26.06 -6.19 -0.82
CA PRO A 291 25.10 -7.25 -0.48
C PRO A 291 25.31 -7.86 0.92
N ASP A 292 26.54 -7.82 1.46
CA ASP A 292 26.89 -8.44 2.74
C ASP A 292 26.77 -7.50 3.94
N SER A 293 26.46 -6.23 3.69
CA SER A 293 26.16 -5.25 4.74
C SER A 293 24.90 -5.64 5.54
N PHE A 294 24.95 -5.44 6.85
CA PHE A 294 23.80 -5.62 7.74
C PHE A 294 23.09 -4.29 7.98
N ILE A 295 21.77 -4.28 7.82
CA ILE A 295 20.94 -3.08 7.92
C ILE A 295 19.77 -3.25 8.89
N SER A 296 19.35 -2.14 9.50
CA SER A 296 18.04 -2.01 10.15
C SER A 296 17.24 -0.91 9.45
N VAL A 297 15.96 -1.18 9.19
CA VAL A 297 15.03 -0.24 8.55
C VAL A 297 14.01 0.23 9.58
N ASN A 298 14.02 1.52 9.87
CA ASN A 298 13.16 2.15 10.87
C ASN A 298 12.32 3.26 10.23
N PRO A 299 11.04 3.44 10.62
CA PRO A 299 10.29 4.64 10.25
C PRO A 299 10.98 5.89 10.77
N ARG A 300 10.91 6.98 10.01
CA ARG A 300 11.56 8.27 10.36
C ARG A 300 10.75 9.17 11.30
N GLU A 301 9.60 8.69 11.77
CA GLU A 301 8.56 9.35 12.60
C GLU A 301 7.59 10.30 11.85
N LEU A 302 6.30 9.95 11.94
CA LEU A 302 5.13 10.84 11.96
C LEU A 302 4.07 10.11 12.81
N ASP A 303 3.86 10.61 14.03
CA ASP A 303 2.84 10.26 15.04
C ASP A 303 2.75 8.81 15.60
N ASP A 304 2.79 8.77 16.94
CA ASP A 304 2.71 7.66 17.90
C ASP A 304 1.88 6.41 17.55
N CYS A 305 2.50 5.22 17.62
CA CYS A 305 2.22 4.16 18.60
C CYS A 305 2.72 2.77 18.13
N SER A 306 3.51 2.14 19.02
CA SER A 306 3.75 0.68 19.12
C SER A 306 4.41 -0.05 17.94
N ALA A 307 5.75 -0.09 17.94
CA ALA A 307 6.51 -1.30 17.58
C ALA A 307 7.96 -1.20 18.10
N HIS A 308 8.13 -1.08 19.42
CA HIS A 308 9.43 -1.32 20.06
C HIS A 308 9.70 -2.83 20.16
N GLY A 309 9.89 -3.47 19.01
CA GLY A 309 10.61 -4.73 18.91
C GLY A 309 12.05 -4.40 18.54
N SER A 310 13.03 -4.87 19.32
CA SER A 310 14.45 -4.80 18.93
C SER A 310 14.60 -5.45 17.55
N LYS A 311 14.73 -4.65 16.49
CA LYS A 311 14.83 -5.15 15.12
C LYS A 311 16.23 -5.70 14.91
N VAL A 312 16.33 -7.02 14.82
CA VAL A 312 17.59 -7.69 14.51
C VAL A 312 18.05 -7.21 13.12
N PRO A 313 19.31 -6.76 12.98
CA PRO A 313 19.85 -6.38 11.67
C PRO A 313 19.74 -7.55 10.67
N VAL A 314 19.36 -7.24 9.44
CA VAL A 314 19.23 -8.22 8.34
C VAL A 314 20.26 -7.90 7.27
N LYS A 315 20.79 -8.93 6.59
CA LYS A 315 21.65 -8.72 5.41
C LYS A 315 20.88 -7.95 4.33
N LEU A 316 21.52 -6.96 3.73
CA LEU A 316 20.93 -6.12 2.68
C LEU A 316 20.36 -6.97 1.53
N LYS A 317 21.10 -7.98 1.06
CA LYS A 317 20.62 -8.88 0.01
C LYS A 317 19.33 -9.61 0.40
N THR A 318 19.27 -10.15 1.61
CA THR A 318 18.09 -10.85 2.15
C THR A 318 16.91 -9.90 2.32
N PHE A 319 17.15 -8.66 2.73
CA PHE A 319 16.11 -7.64 2.79
C PHE A 319 15.49 -7.39 1.40
N VAL A 320 16.32 -7.11 0.39
CA VAL A 320 15.85 -6.88 -1.00
C VAL A 320 15.07 -8.09 -1.52
N GLU A 321 15.60 -9.30 -1.36
CA GLU A 321 14.98 -10.56 -1.82
C GLU A 321 13.57 -10.80 -1.24
N LEU A 322 13.36 -10.46 0.03
CA LEU A 322 12.13 -10.80 0.76
C LEU A 322 11.08 -9.68 0.80
N THR A 323 11.44 -8.46 0.42
CA THR A 323 10.60 -7.28 0.67
C THR A 323 10.40 -6.38 -0.53
N MET A 324 11.37 -6.30 -1.44
CA MET A 324 11.31 -5.37 -2.55
C MET A 324 10.86 -6.10 -3.81
N ASP A 325 9.94 -5.51 -4.54
CA ASP A 325 9.67 -5.97 -5.89
C ASP A 325 10.65 -5.31 -6.86
N VAL A 326 11.68 -6.06 -7.25
CA VAL A 326 12.77 -5.60 -8.12
C VAL A 326 12.66 -6.13 -9.55
N ALA A 327 11.64 -6.95 -9.82
CA ALA A 327 11.52 -7.72 -11.05
C ALA A 327 10.21 -7.44 -11.79
N SER A 328 9.15 -7.00 -11.10
CA SER A 328 7.93 -6.62 -11.80
C SER A 328 8.11 -5.28 -12.51
N ALA A 329 7.43 -5.17 -13.65
CA ALA A 329 7.02 -3.88 -14.19
C ALA A 329 5.71 -3.47 -13.51
N SER A 330 5.65 -3.50 -12.17
CA SER A 330 4.72 -2.61 -11.49
C SER A 330 5.28 -1.19 -11.68
N PRO A 331 4.44 -0.22 -12.09
CA PRO A 331 4.89 1.12 -12.46
C PRO A 331 5.70 1.83 -11.38
#